data_AF-A0ABD0JSC7-F1
#
_entry.id   AF-A0ABD0JSC7-F1
#
_cell.length_a   1.000
_cell.length_b   1.000
_cell.length_c   1.000
_cell.angle_alpha   90.00
_cell.angle_beta   90.00
_cell.angle_gamma   90.00
#
_symmetry.space_group_name_H-M   'P 1'
#
loop_
_entity.id
_entity.type
_entity.pdbx_description
1 polymer ?
#
loop_
_entity_poly.entity_id
_entity_poly.type
_entity_poly.pdbx_seq_one_letter_code
_entity_poly.pdbx_strand_id
1 'polypeptide(L)'
;MKRLFTNTFEFPVCCCQMKRFLRRVKREATEADVSLYSMGKSFEGRKMPVVTLALNPDNDDEVKDMLQMFDWFIAPIVNPDGYAYSRAKPENRLWRKTRSDKHMNGTGCVGVDANRNFGFDWNPESGASSDPCSPVFAGPAPFSEPETRNIRDWLKKLSDRTALFSDLARLQSGCADPAWRKS
;
A
#
# COMPACT_ATOMS: atom_id res chain seq x y z
N MET A 1 17.36 7.42 -4.69
CA MET A 1 16.32 7.14 -3.66
C MET A 1 16.93 7.38 -2.28
N LYS A 2 16.24 8.04 -1.33
CA LYS A 2 16.79 8.24 0.03
C LYS A 2 16.53 6.97 0.86
N ARG A 3 17.60 6.29 1.30
CA ARG A 3 17.50 5.18 2.26
C ARG A 3 17.03 5.71 3.62
N LEU A 4 16.15 4.97 4.28
CA LEU A 4 15.63 5.36 5.60
C LEU A 4 16.54 4.85 6.73
N PHE A 5 17.65 5.57 6.97
CA PHE A 5 18.52 5.34 8.12
C PHE A 5 18.45 6.49 9.13
N THR A 6 17.24 6.84 9.56
CA THR A 6 17.06 7.73 10.72
C THR A 6 16.26 7.01 11.78
N ASN A 7 16.83 6.94 12.99
CA ASN A 7 16.22 6.49 14.23
C ASN A 7 14.99 7.35 14.55
N THR A 8 13.83 6.95 14.04
CA THR A 8 12.49 7.09 14.65
C THR A 8 11.45 6.98 13.52
N PHE A 9 10.76 5.84 13.54
CA PHE A 9 9.47 5.72 12.88
C PHE A 9 8.41 5.90 13.96
N GLU A 10 8.02 7.15 14.19
CA GLU A 10 6.79 7.45 14.91
C GLU A 10 5.63 7.18 13.96
N PHE A 11 4.88 6.13 14.25
CA PHE A 11 3.54 5.96 13.70
C PHE A 11 2.53 5.94 14.86
N PRO A 12 1.28 6.35 14.67
CA PRO A 12 0.24 6.22 15.68
C PRO A 12 -0.01 4.75 16.09
N VAL A 13 -0.55 4.57 17.30
CA VAL A 13 -0.61 3.33 18.11
C VAL A 13 -1.19 2.09 17.39
N CYS A 14 -2.03 2.24 16.36
CA CYS A 14 -2.62 1.11 15.63
C CYS A 14 -1.77 0.56 14.46
N CYS A 15 -0.69 1.25 14.09
CA CYS A 15 0.36 0.77 13.17
C CYS A 15 1.36 -0.19 13.87
N CYS A 16 1.12 -0.56 15.13
CA CYS A 16 2.05 -1.35 15.95
C CYS A 16 2.44 -2.72 15.36
N GLN A 17 1.54 -3.43 14.67
CA GLN A 17 1.91 -4.72 14.05
C GLN A 17 2.84 -4.54 12.85
N MET A 18 2.57 -3.56 11.97
CA MET A 18 3.46 -3.26 10.85
C MET A 18 4.80 -2.68 11.34
N LYS A 19 4.77 -1.83 12.37
CA LYS A 19 6.01 -1.40 13.05
C LYS A 19 6.80 -2.58 13.60
N ARG A 20 6.14 -3.52 14.27
CA ARG A 20 6.80 -4.73 14.81
C ARG A 20 7.38 -5.56 13.68
N PHE A 21 6.64 -5.76 12.59
CA PHE A 21 7.13 -6.44 11.40
C PHE A 21 8.36 -5.74 10.81
N LEU A 22 8.28 -4.44 10.50
CA LEU A 22 9.40 -3.70 9.92
C LEU A 22 10.62 -3.61 10.86
N ARG A 23 10.39 -3.51 12.18
CA ARG A 23 11.46 -3.59 13.19
C ARG A 23 12.07 -4.98 13.25
N ARG A 24 11.25 -6.02 13.14
CA ARG A 24 11.70 -7.41 13.13
C ARG A 24 12.56 -7.68 11.89
N VAL A 25 12.06 -7.30 10.72
CA VAL A 25 12.81 -7.35 9.44
C VAL A 25 14.15 -6.61 9.58
N LYS A 26 14.15 -5.37 10.07
CA LYS A 26 15.40 -4.61 10.29
C LYS A 26 16.36 -5.21 11.31
N ARG A 27 15.86 -6.00 12.27
CA ARG A 27 16.68 -6.61 13.32
C ARG A 27 17.24 -7.96 12.89
N GLU A 28 16.46 -8.72 12.14
CA GLU A 28 16.77 -10.10 11.75
C GLU A 28 17.45 -10.19 10.38
N ALA A 29 17.28 -9.19 9.51
CA ALA A 29 17.99 -9.07 8.24
C ALA A 29 19.21 -8.14 8.40
N THR A 30 20.34 -8.51 7.82
CA THR A 30 21.48 -7.59 7.71
C THR A 30 21.20 -6.55 6.62
N GLU A 31 21.96 -5.43 6.59
CA GLU A 31 21.79 -4.42 5.52
C GLU A 31 22.11 -4.96 4.10
N ALA A 32 22.81 -6.09 4.02
CA ALA A 32 23.01 -6.82 2.77
C ALA A 32 21.73 -7.54 2.30
N ASP A 33 20.82 -7.85 3.23
CA ASP A 33 19.68 -8.74 2.99
C ASP A 33 18.36 -8.00 2.76
N VAL A 34 18.16 -6.85 3.42
CA VAL A 34 16.89 -6.10 3.29
C VAL A 34 17.12 -4.59 3.40
N SER A 35 16.64 -3.85 2.40
CA SER A 35 16.61 -2.39 2.43
C SER A 35 15.19 -1.86 2.68
N LEU A 36 15.06 -0.84 3.53
CA LEU A 36 13.81 -0.12 3.76
C LEU A 36 13.85 1.27 3.11
N TYR A 37 12.93 1.49 2.18
CA TYR A 37 12.70 2.77 1.51
C TYR A 37 11.36 3.38 1.92
N SER A 38 11.18 4.66 1.59
CA SER A 38 9.86 5.31 1.65
C SER A 38 9.49 5.80 0.27
N MET A 39 8.29 5.44 -0.20
CA MET A 39 7.74 6.01 -1.44
C MET A 39 7.19 7.43 -1.23
N GLY A 40 6.89 7.80 0.01
CA GLY A 40 6.39 9.13 0.36
C GLY A 40 5.60 9.11 1.67
N LYS A 41 4.74 10.11 1.84
CA LYS A 41 3.82 10.23 2.97
C LYS A 41 2.37 10.21 2.48
N SER A 42 1.50 9.61 3.25
CA SER A 42 0.04 9.67 3.10
C SER A 42 -0.51 11.05 3.43
N PHE A 43 -1.83 11.22 3.27
CA PHE A 43 -2.52 12.48 3.56
C PHE A 43 -2.29 12.98 4.99
N GLU A 44 -2.46 12.12 5.99
CA GLU A 44 -2.24 12.41 7.41
C GLU A 44 -0.73 12.31 7.80
N GLY A 45 0.18 12.26 6.81
CA GLY A 45 1.62 12.35 7.02
C GLY A 45 2.33 11.04 7.41
N ARG A 46 1.65 9.88 7.34
CA ARG A 46 2.27 8.57 7.65
C ARG A 46 3.19 8.15 6.51
N LYS A 47 4.40 7.71 6.83
CA LYS A 47 5.35 7.18 5.86
C LYS A 47 4.79 5.92 5.19
N MET A 48 4.93 5.83 3.88
CA MET A 48 4.59 4.63 3.10
C MET A 48 5.89 3.84 2.85
N PRO A 49 6.09 2.71 3.55
CA PRO A 49 7.33 1.94 3.47
C PRO A 49 7.34 1.06 2.21
N VAL A 50 8.55 0.84 1.67
CA VAL A 50 8.84 -0.20 0.68
C VAL A 50 10.00 -1.02 1.22
N VAL A 51 9.83 -2.34 1.26
CA VAL A 51 10.83 -3.31 1.70
C VAL A 51 11.38 -4.01 0.47
N THR A 52 12.69 -4.20 0.38
CA THR A 52 13.28 -5.09 -0.62
C THR A 52 13.56 -6.46 -0.01
N LEU A 53 13.38 -7.52 -0.80
CA LEU A 53 13.87 -8.84 -0.43
C LEU A 53 15.28 -9.03 -0.98
N ALA A 54 16.11 -9.80 -0.29
CA ALA A 54 17.35 -10.32 -0.86
C ALA A 54 17.56 -11.78 -0.47
N LEU A 55 18.64 -12.32 -1.02
CA LEU A 55 19.04 -13.72 -0.93
C LEU A 55 19.36 -14.12 0.51
N ASN A 56 18.73 -15.21 0.97
CA ASN A 56 19.13 -15.92 2.18
C ASN A 56 19.63 -17.33 1.78
N PRO A 57 20.81 -17.77 2.24
CA PRO A 57 21.34 -19.12 1.96
C PRO A 57 20.42 -20.27 2.39
N ASP A 58 19.53 -20.03 3.36
CA ASP A 58 18.57 -21.02 3.86
C ASP A 58 17.28 -21.10 3.01
N ASN A 59 17.11 -20.23 2.01
CA ASN A 59 15.96 -20.29 1.10
C ASN A 59 16.06 -21.53 0.18
N ASP A 60 14.90 -22.05 -0.25
CA ASP A 60 14.86 -23.08 -1.30
C ASP A 60 15.45 -22.56 -2.61
N ASP A 61 15.98 -23.46 -3.44
CA ASP A 61 16.72 -23.09 -4.66
C ASP A 61 15.86 -22.30 -5.64
N GLU A 62 14.56 -22.61 -5.76
CA GLU A 62 13.62 -21.84 -6.59
C GLU A 62 13.51 -20.37 -6.12
N VAL A 63 13.44 -20.16 -4.81
CA VAL A 63 13.37 -18.81 -4.23
C VAL A 63 14.69 -18.07 -4.43
N LYS A 64 15.83 -18.77 -4.34
CA LYS A 64 17.15 -18.19 -4.64
C LYS A 64 17.23 -17.76 -6.10
N ASP A 65 16.82 -18.59 -7.03
CA ASP A 65 16.82 -18.26 -8.47
C ASP A 65 15.98 -17.00 -8.75
N MET A 66 14.78 -16.92 -8.17
CA MET A 66 13.90 -15.75 -8.30
C MET A 66 14.50 -14.48 -7.68
N LEU A 67 15.17 -14.58 -6.54
CA LEU A 67 15.83 -13.46 -5.87
C LEU A 67 17.15 -13.04 -6.55
N GLN A 68 17.79 -13.93 -7.31
CA GLN A 68 18.95 -13.59 -8.15
C GLN A 68 18.52 -12.91 -9.45
N MET A 69 17.38 -13.30 -10.01
CA MET A 69 16.90 -12.79 -11.30
C MET A 69 16.18 -11.43 -11.17
N PHE A 70 15.51 -11.16 -10.03
CA PHE A 70 14.68 -9.97 -9.86
C PHE A 70 14.94 -9.21 -8.55
N ASP A 71 14.87 -7.88 -8.64
CA ASP A 71 14.73 -7.01 -7.47
C ASP A 71 13.27 -6.96 -7.02
N TRP A 72 12.99 -7.43 -5.80
CA TRP A 72 11.64 -7.44 -5.24
C TRP A 72 11.38 -6.18 -4.42
N PHE A 73 10.37 -5.39 -4.79
CA PHE A 73 9.91 -4.22 -4.04
C PHE A 73 8.51 -4.46 -3.47
N ILE A 74 8.39 -4.56 -2.16
CA ILE A 74 7.14 -4.85 -1.47
C ILE A 74 6.66 -3.64 -0.69
N ALA A 75 5.46 -3.15 -1.03
CA ALA A 75 4.79 -2.08 -0.31
C ALA A 75 3.68 -2.67 0.58
N PRO A 76 3.94 -2.98 1.86
CA PRO A 76 3.01 -3.76 2.68
C PRO A 76 1.72 -3.00 3.01
N ILE A 77 1.75 -1.67 3.01
CA ILE A 77 0.58 -0.81 3.23
C ILE A 77 0.67 0.40 2.31
N VAL A 78 -0.26 0.46 1.36
CA VAL A 78 -0.37 1.58 0.40
C VAL A 78 -1.41 2.64 0.81
N ASN A 79 -2.32 2.31 1.73
CA ASN A 79 -3.27 3.26 2.33
C ASN A 79 -3.15 3.24 3.88
N PRO A 80 -2.07 3.81 4.45
CA PRO A 80 -1.80 3.72 5.89
C PRO A 80 -2.83 4.48 6.73
N ASP A 81 -3.47 5.51 6.19
CA ASP A 81 -4.44 6.32 6.91
C ASP A 81 -5.78 5.60 7.01
N GLY A 82 -6.29 5.08 5.89
CA GLY A 82 -7.49 4.25 5.88
C GLY A 82 -7.31 2.99 6.73
N TYR A 83 -6.14 2.36 6.68
CA TYR A 83 -5.81 1.22 7.55
C TYR A 83 -5.88 1.61 9.03
N ALA A 84 -5.21 2.69 9.44
CA ALA A 84 -5.23 3.16 10.83
C ALA A 84 -6.65 3.50 11.31
N TYR A 85 -7.43 4.17 10.46
CA TYR A 85 -8.82 4.53 10.74
C TYR A 85 -9.70 3.29 10.99
N SER A 86 -9.63 2.29 10.09
CA SER A 86 -10.41 1.04 10.22
C SER A 86 -10.12 0.23 11.48
N ARG A 87 -8.94 0.44 12.08
CA ARG A 87 -8.51 -0.26 13.31
C ARG A 87 -8.80 0.54 14.57
N ALA A 88 -8.82 1.87 14.46
CA ALA A 88 -9.14 2.77 15.56
C ALA A 88 -10.65 2.95 15.80
N LYS A 89 -11.47 2.71 14.77
CA LYS A 89 -12.92 2.91 14.76
C LYS A 89 -13.63 1.58 14.46
N PRO A 90 -14.01 0.78 15.47
CA PRO A 90 -14.71 -0.49 15.28
C PRO A 90 -15.97 -0.38 14.41
N GLU A 91 -16.71 0.71 14.55
CA GLU A 91 -17.89 1.05 13.75
C GLU A 91 -17.57 1.25 12.27
N ASN A 92 -16.32 1.61 11.94
CA ASN A 92 -15.83 1.81 10.58
C ASN A 92 -14.76 0.78 10.20
N ARG A 93 -14.86 -0.44 10.73
CA ARG A 93 -13.93 -1.53 10.47
C ARG A 93 -13.80 -1.90 8.99
N LEU A 94 -14.82 -1.60 8.20
CA LEU A 94 -14.90 -1.83 6.76
C LEU A 94 -14.45 -0.63 5.91
N TRP A 95 -13.81 0.39 6.52
CA TRP A 95 -13.31 1.55 5.79
C TRP A 95 -12.31 1.16 4.69
N ARG A 96 -12.52 1.69 3.49
CA ARG A 96 -11.74 1.36 2.29
C ARG A 96 -11.00 2.54 1.67
N LYS A 97 -11.58 3.74 1.73
CA LYS A 97 -11.06 4.95 1.08
C LYS A 97 -9.81 5.48 1.76
N THR A 98 -9.14 6.45 1.14
CA THR A 98 -8.13 7.29 1.81
C THR A 98 -8.78 8.11 2.94
N ARG A 99 -8.02 9.00 3.57
CA ARG A 99 -8.50 9.90 4.63
C ARG A 99 -8.39 11.38 4.26
N SER A 100 -8.31 11.70 2.97
CA SER A 100 -8.26 13.09 2.51
C SER A 100 -9.60 13.79 2.74
N ASP A 101 -9.52 14.97 3.34
CA ASP A 101 -10.66 15.85 3.59
C ASP A 101 -10.76 16.99 2.54
N LYS A 102 -9.79 17.06 1.62
CA LYS A 102 -9.69 18.07 0.56
C LYS A 102 -10.82 18.06 -0.47
N HIS A 103 -11.57 16.96 -0.55
CA HIS A 103 -12.55 16.71 -1.61
C HIS A 103 -13.97 16.55 -1.06
N MET A 104 -14.21 16.99 0.19
CA MET A 104 -15.51 16.85 0.84
C MET A 104 -16.60 17.70 0.17
N ASN A 105 -16.28 18.81 -0.51
CA ASN A 105 -17.25 19.70 -1.18
C ASN A 105 -18.50 20.01 -0.31
N GLY A 106 -18.33 20.23 0.98
CA GLY A 106 -19.43 20.51 1.92
C GLY A 106 -20.28 19.29 2.35
N THR A 107 -20.05 18.12 1.78
CA THR A 107 -20.80 16.87 2.11
C THR A 107 -20.38 16.24 3.44
N GLY A 108 -19.20 16.57 3.96
CA GLY A 108 -18.59 15.89 5.11
C GLY A 108 -18.05 14.48 4.82
N CYS A 109 -18.15 14.00 3.58
CA CYS A 109 -17.70 12.68 3.19
C CYS A 109 -16.19 12.65 2.88
N VAL A 110 -15.44 11.93 3.72
CA VAL A 110 -13.98 11.87 3.67
C VAL A 110 -13.48 10.77 2.74
N GLY A 111 -12.40 11.06 2.01
CA GLY A 111 -11.58 10.08 1.32
C GLY A 111 -12.02 9.75 -0.10
N VAL A 112 -11.04 9.30 -0.87
CA VAL A 112 -11.13 8.86 -2.26
C VAL A 112 -10.86 7.35 -2.32
N ASP A 113 -11.51 6.65 -3.25
CA ASP A 113 -11.13 5.29 -3.58
C ASP A 113 -9.78 5.29 -4.32
N ALA A 114 -8.73 4.88 -3.63
CA ALA A 114 -7.38 4.77 -4.20
C ALA A 114 -7.35 3.85 -5.44
N ASN A 115 -8.20 2.83 -5.53
CA ASN A 115 -8.25 1.91 -6.67
C ASN A 115 -9.10 2.43 -7.86
N ARG A 116 -9.59 3.68 -7.78
CA ARG A 116 -10.22 4.42 -8.87
C ARG A 116 -9.52 5.75 -9.16
N ASN A 117 -8.37 5.98 -8.52
CA ASN A 117 -7.64 7.23 -8.58
C ASN A 117 -6.32 7.12 -9.37
N PHE A 118 -6.12 6.04 -10.13
CA PHE A 118 -5.01 5.91 -11.07
C PHE A 118 -5.37 6.54 -12.42
N GLY A 119 -4.35 6.93 -13.21
CA GLY A 119 -4.55 7.65 -14.47
C GLY A 119 -4.85 6.78 -15.70
N PHE A 120 -4.86 5.45 -15.56
CA PHE A 120 -5.27 4.57 -16.65
C PHE A 120 -6.79 4.51 -16.71
N ASP A 121 -7.36 4.92 -17.86
CA ASP A 121 -8.81 4.97 -18.10
C ASP A 121 -9.61 5.60 -16.94
N TRP A 122 -9.08 6.71 -16.41
CA TRP A 122 -9.71 7.38 -15.28
C TRP A 122 -11.03 8.00 -15.72
N ASN A 123 -12.13 7.41 -15.24
CA ASN A 123 -13.48 7.85 -15.57
C ASN A 123 -14.38 7.79 -14.33
N PRO A 124 -14.77 8.94 -13.74
CA PRO A 124 -15.63 8.98 -12.56
C PRO A 124 -17.08 8.55 -12.85
N GLU A 125 -17.43 8.24 -14.08
CA GLU A 125 -18.79 7.85 -14.52
C GLU A 125 -18.87 6.38 -14.98
N SER A 126 -17.73 5.69 -15.12
CA SER A 126 -17.67 4.29 -15.57
C SER A 126 -16.93 3.43 -14.55
N GLY A 127 -17.68 2.62 -13.80
CA GLY A 127 -17.11 1.75 -12.75
C GLY A 127 -16.55 2.49 -11.53
N ALA A 128 -16.72 3.81 -11.46
CA ALA A 128 -16.36 4.70 -10.36
C ALA A 128 -17.50 5.72 -10.11
N SER A 129 -17.25 6.72 -9.26
CA SER A 129 -18.24 7.78 -8.98
C SER A 129 -17.56 9.15 -8.83
N SER A 130 -18.28 10.21 -9.22
CA SER A 130 -17.94 11.61 -8.94
C SER A 130 -18.51 12.13 -7.62
N ASP A 131 -19.37 11.36 -6.93
CA ASP A 131 -19.95 11.72 -5.63
C ASP A 131 -18.93 11.45 -4.50
N PRO A 132 -18.51 12.48 -3.72
CA PRO A 132 -17.61 12.32 -2.58
C PRO A 132 -18.08 11.31 -1.52
N CYS A 133 -19.40 11.11 -1.39
CA CYS A 133 -19.98 10.16 -0.44
C CYS A 133 -19.99 8.71 -0.94
N SER A 134 -19.75 8.50 -2.24
CA SER A 134 -19.69 7.17 -2.80
C SER A 134 -18.50 6.37 -2.24
N PRO A 135 -18.69 5.06 -1.97
CA PRO A 135 -17.59 4.19 -1.60
C PRO A 135 -16.58 4.00 -2.75
N VAL A 136 -16.95 4.30 -4.00
CA VAL A 136 -16.11 4.22 -5.21
C VAL A 136 -15.80 5.61 -5.79
N PHE A 137 -15.83 6.65 -4.96
CA PHE A 137 -15.48 8.01 -5.37
C PHE A 137 -14.06 8.05 -5.96
N ALA A 138 -13.95 8.44 -7.24
CA ALA A 138 -12.69 8.42 -8.00
C ALA A 138 -11.72 9.55 -7.63
N GLY A 139 -12.20 10.55 -6.87
CA GLY A 139 -11.51 11.81 -6.64
C GLY A 139 -11.86 12.86 -7.70
N PRO A 140 -11.38 14.10 -7.57
CA PRO A 140 -11.63 15.16 -8.56
C PRO A 140 -10.78 15.04 -9.84
N ALA A 141 -9.71 14.24 -9.81
CA ALA A 141 -8.76 14.06 -10.89
C ALA A 141 -7.94 12.79 -10.66
N PRO A 142 -7.33 12.20 -11.71
CA PRO A 142 -6.40 11.09 -11.53
C PRO A 142 -5.22 11.53 -10.67
N PHE A 143 -4.80 10.65 -9.76
CA PHE A 143 -3.73 10.91 -8.80
C PHE A 143 -3.97 12.16 -7.93
N SER A 144 -5.23 12.41 -7.54
CA SER A 144 -5.54 13.45 -6.55
C SER A 144 -4.94 13.14 -5.18
N GLU A 145 -4.86 11.86 -4.84
CA GLU A 145 -4.40 11.40 -3.53
C GLU A 145 -2.87 11.38 -3.43
N PRO A 146 -2.28 11.79 -2.30
CA PRO A 146 -0.85 11.65 -2.10
C PRO A 146 -0.40 10.18 -2.14
N GLU A 147 -1.22 9.24 -1.66
CA GLU A 147 -0.92 7.81 -1.67
C GLU A 147 -0.73 7.27 -3.09
N THR A 148 -1.66 7.57 -4.00
CA THR A 148 -1.58 7.12 -5.40
C THR A 148 -0.49 7.85 -6.18
N ARG A 149 -0.24 9.13 -5.90
CA ARG A 149 0.91 9.88 -6.44
C ARG A 149 2.24 9.26 -6.03
N ASN A 150 2.39 8.87 -4.77
CA ASN A 150 3.62 8.26 -4.28
C ASN A 150 3.90 6.94 -5.00
N ILE A 151 2.88 6.11 -5.25
CA ILE A 151 3.01 4.86 -6.02
C ILE A 151 3.42 5.17 -7.46
N ARG A 152 2.72 6.09 -8.14
CA ARG A 152 3.06 6.53 -9.50
C ARG A 152 4.51 6.99 -9.59
N ASP A 153 4.93 7.89 -8.69
CA ASP A 153 6.26 8.48 -8.71
C ASP A 153 7.35 7.47 -8.30
N TRP A 154 6.98 6.43 -7.55
CA TRP A 154 7.86 5.30 -7.27
C TRP A 154 8.03 4.43 -8.51
N LEU A 155 6.94 4.02 -9.16
CA LEU A 155 6.97 3.19 -10.37
C LEU A 155 7.69 3.90 -11.53
N LYS A 156 7.49 5.22 -11.70
CA LYS A 156 8.22 6.02 -12.69
C LYS A 156 9.74 6.02 -12.49
N LYS A 157 10.24 5.83 -11.27
CA LYS A 157 11.68 5.72 -11.00
C LYS A 157 12.26 4.35 -11.34
N LEU A 158 11.39 3.36 -11.54
CA LEU A 158 11.74 1.98 -11.82
C LEU A 158 11.27 1.54 -13.21
N SER A 159 10.68 2.43 -14.00
CA SER A 159 9.94 2.07 -15.22
C SER A 159 10.80 1.39 -16.28
N ASP A 160 12.08 1.71 -16.32
CA ASP A 160 13.09 1.11 -17.20
C ASP A 160 13.47 -0.32 -16.79
N ARG A 161 13.16 -0.74 -15.56
CA ARG A 161 13.56 -2.03 -14.97
C ARG A 161 12.39 -2.85 -14.43
N THR A 162 11.16 -2.33 -14.55
CA THR A 162 9.97 -2.99 -13.99
C THR A 162 9.51 -4.09 -14.95
N ALA A 163 9.72 -5.35 -14.57
CA ALA A 163 9.20 -6.50 -15.29
C ALA A 163 7.72 -6.79 -14.95
N LEU A 164 7.29 -6.51 -13.71
CA LEU A 164 5.96 -6.83 -13.21
C LEU A 164 5.49 -5.83 -12.14
N PHE A 165 4.20 -5.48 -12.18
CA PHE A 165 3.48 -4.81 -11.09
C PHE A 165 2.30 -5.68 -10.68
N SER A 166 2.16 -5.94 -9.38
CA SER A 166 1.07 -6.75 -8.83
C SER A 166 0.47 -6.06 -7.61
N ASP A 167 -0.86 -5.86 -7.63
CA ASP A 167 -1.63 -5.40 -6.50
C ASP A 167 -2.39 -6.55 -5.84
N LEU A 168 -2.38 -6.57 -4.51
CA LEU A 168 -3.07 -7.59 -3.72
C LEU A 168 -4.30 -6.99 -3.06
N ALA A 169 -5.47 -7.40 -3.51
CA ALA A 169 -6.75 -7.05 -2.92
C ALA A 169 -7.50 -8.32 -2.47
N ARG A 170 -8.17 -8.27 -1.32
CA ARG A 170 -9.07 -9.35 -0.91
C ARG A 170 -10.42 -9.15 -1.59
N LEU A 171 -10.83 -10.10 -2.43
CA LEU A 171 -12.18 -10.15 -2.99
C LEU A 171 -13.21 -10.43 -1.90
N GLN A 172 -14.36 -9.78 -1.98
CA GLN A 172 -15.48 -10.00 -1.06
C GLN A 172 -16.31 -11.25 -1.41
N SER A 173 -15.96 -11.96 -2.49
CA SER A 173 -16.44 -13.32 -2.81
C SER A 173 -15.47 -14.05 -3.75
N GLY A 174 -15.27 -15.36 -3.57
CA GLY A 174 -15.09 -16.25 -4.72
C GLY A 174 -13.76 -16.95 -5.00
N CYS A 175 -12.88 -17.21 -4.03
CA CYS A 175 -11.93 -18.34 -4.14
C CYS A 175 -11.92 -19.12 -2.82
N ALA A 176 -13.08 -19.67 -2.44
CA ALA A 176 -13.10 -20.82 -1.58
C ALA A 176 -13.15 -22.03 -2.50
N ASP A 177 -11.99 -22.63 -2.77
CA ASP A 177 -11.98 -24.02 -3.19
C ASP A 177 -12.70 -24.83 -2.10
N PRO A 178 -13.82 -25.52 -2.40
CA PRO A 178 -14.52 -26.36 -1.43
C PRO A 178 -13.65 -27.48 -0.86
N ALA A 179 -12.50 -27.79 -1.50
CA ALA A 179 -11.65 -28.91 -1.12
C ALA A 179 -10.91 -28.76 0.22
N TRP A 180 -10.83 -27.55 0.80
CA TRP A 180 -10.08 -27.33 2.06
C TRP A 180 -10.93 -27.35 3.34
N ARG A 181 -12.23 -27.69 3.26
CA ARG A 181 -13.03 -28.06 4.44
C ARG A 181 -13.15 -29.58 4.55
N LYS A 182 -12.04 -30.26 4.84
CA LYS A 182 -11.98 -31.57 5.53
C LYS A 182 -10.52 -32.03 5.68
N SER A 183 -9.94 -31.71 6.84
CA SER A 183 -8.99 -32.55 7.60
C SER A 183 -8.72 -31.86 8.94
#